data_AF-A0A9D7E9J6-F1
#
_entry.id   AF-A0A9D7E9J6-F1
#
_cell.length_a   1.000
_cell.length_b   1.000
_cell.length_c   1.000
_cell.angle_alpha   90.00
_cell.angle_beta   90.00
_cell.angle_gamma   90.00
#
_symmetry.space_group_name_H-M   'P 1'
#
loop_
_entity.id
_entity.type
_entity.pdbx_description
1 polymer ?
#
loop_
_entity_poly.entity_id
_entity_poly.type
_entity_poly.pdbx_seq_one_letter_code
_entity_poly.pdbx_strand_id
1 'polypeptide(L)'
;MSFTYGHRASRTVHLFLLSACAIITSAQTLVSTGGGTGTIPGGSVSWSVGEPVIGSGTVPGGLVTQGYQQPTTLKLRLHLAAALQGPYNSTTGLMSDALRSASLIPLAEPYTAIGYVHVGGGGEATTAPVLAITGGDAVVDWVLVELRSTATPATVVESRCALLQRDGDVVATDGISPVAFNAPAANYHVAVRHRNHLGAMTLTGVPLNSTPAVVDLTLATTTTYGTNARKPITGTFPAQALWAGDVNFNKQLQVCRRGQRPRSHSYRDRWHRAYQHVERPIPQGGHQHERPGEVFG
;
A
#
# COMPACT_ATOMS: atom_id res chain seq x y z
N MET A 1 -11.78 -20.42 -102.27
CA MET A 1 -10.87 -21.08 -103.24
C MET A 1 -9.45 -20.86 -102.72
N SER A 2 -8.69 -21.95 -102.61
CA SER A 2 -7.26 -22.07 -102.24
C SER A 2 -6.82 -21.89 -100.79
N PHE A 3 -6.57 -23.05 -100.18
CA PHE A 3 -5.73 -23.38 -99.02
C PHE A 3 -4.32 -23.81 -99.49
N THR A 4 -3.27 -23.57 -98.70
CA THR A 4 -2.21 -24.52 -98.21
C THR A 4 -1.03 -23.73 -97.60
N TYR A 5 -0.60 -23.96 -96.34
CA TYR A 5 0.26 -25.04 -95.77
C TYR A 5 1.74 -24.92 -96.22
N GLY A 6 2.81 -25.02 -95.43
CA GLY A 6 3.03 -25.25 -94.00
C GLY A 6 4.55 -25.31 -93.70
N HIS A 7 4.89 -25.25 -92.42
CA HIS A 7 6.13 -25.67 -91.71
C HIS A 7 7.54 -25.26 -92.21
N ARG A 8 8.26 -24.51 -91.35
CA ARG A 8 9.70 -24.68 -91.11
C ARG A 8 10.07 -24.56 -89.62
N ALA A 9 10.81 -25.58 -89.19
CA ALA A 9 11.73 -25.77 -88.07
C ALA A 9 12.01 -24.66 -87.02
N SER A 10 11.85 -25.07 -85.75
CA SER A 10 12.87 -25.08 -84.67
C SER A 10 13.81 -23.87 -84.51
N ARG A 11 13.62 -23.10 -83.43
CA ARG A 11 14.69 -22.63 -82.52
C ARG A 11 14.17 -22.40 -81.10
N THR A 12 14.79 -23.09 -80.17
CA THR A 12 14.64 -23.04 -78.71
C THR A 12 15.02 -21.67 -78.15
N VAL A 13 14.11 -21.02 -77.40
CA VAL A 13 14.41 -19.85 -76.55
C VAL A 13 14.20 -20.28 -75.10
N HIS A 14 15.26 -20.21 -74.30
CA HIS A 14 15.23 -20.50 -72.86
C HIS A 14 14.53 -19.35 -72.12
N LEU A 15 13.38 -19.63 -71.50
CA LEU A 15 12.69 -18.71 -70.61
C LEU A 15 12.95 -19.13 -69.16
N PHE A 16 13.79 -18.36 -68.45
CA PHE A 16 13.95 -18.45 -67.00
C PHE A 16 12.68 -17.91 -66.33
N LEU A 17 11.86 -18.80 -65.77
CA LEU A 17 10.79 -18.44 -64.85
C LEU A 17 11.30 -18.67 -63.41
N LEU A 18 11.56 -17.57 -62.70
CA LEU A 18 11.69 -17.57 -61.24
C LEU A 18 10.38 -18.10 -60.64
N SER A 19 10.38 -19.35 -60.18
CA SER A 19 9.32 -19.86 -59.31
C SER A 19 9.61 -19.36 -57.90
N ALA A 20 8.87 -18.36 -57.45
CA ALA A 20 8.82 -17.97 -56.05
C ALA A 20 8.13 -19.11 -55.27
N CYS A 21 8.92 -19.91 -54.56
CA CYS A 21 8.42 -20.89 -53.61
C CYS A 21 7.78 -20.14 -52.44
N ALA A 22 6.44 -20.10 -52.40
CA ALA A 22 5.72 -19.67 -51.21
C ALA A 22 5.96 -20.71 -50.12
N ILE A 23 6.70 -20.35 -49.07
CA ILE A 23 6.75 -21.14 -47.84
C ILE A 23 5.36 -21.05 -47.22
N ILE A 24 4.55 -22.09 -47.40
CA ILE A 24 3.41 -22.32 -46.53
C ILE A 24 4.01 -22.79 -45.22
N THR A 25 4.15 -21.88 -44.25
CA THR A 25 4.26 -22.30 -42.85
C THR A 25 2.91 -22.90 -42.50
N SER A 26 2.80 -24.23 -42.53
CA SER A 26 1.71 -24.90 -41.82
C SER A 26 1.87 -24.52 -40.36
N ALA A 27 0.98 -23.67 -39.84
CA ALA A 27 0.85 -23.48 -38.41
C ALA A 27 0.67 -24.88 -37.80
N GLN A 28 1.53 -25.25 -36.86
CA GLN A 28 1.32 -26.47 -36.10
C GLN A 28 -0.06 -26.34 -35.43
N THR A 29 -0.99 -27.18 -35.84
CA THR A 29 -2.26 -27.35 -35.14
C THR A 29 -1.95 -27.99 -33.79
N LEU A 30 -2.21 -27.23 -32.72
CA LEU A 30 -2.19 -27.75 -31.35
C LEU A 30 -3.11 -28.97 -31.29
N VAL A 31 -2.53 -30.12 -30.98
CA VAL A 31 -3.24 -31.37 -30.73
C VAL A 31 -4.07 -31.18 -29.46
N SER A 32 -5.38 -31.43 -29.57
CA SER A 32 -6.32 -31.36 -28.44
C SER A 32 -5.83 -32.19 -27.24
N THR A 33 -6.08 -31.70 -26.03
CA THR A 33 -5.82 -32.42 -24.77
C THR A 33 -6.55 -33.76 -24.73
N GLY A 34 -5.83 -34.85 -24.42
CA GLY A 34 -6.40 -36.19 -24.24
C GLY A 34 -5.65 -36.99 -23.19
N GLY A 35 -6.35 -37.89 -22.49
CA GLY A 35 -5.78 -38.76 -21.46
C GLY A 35 -6.64 -40.00 -21.25
N GLY A 36 -6.06 -41.00 -20.58
CA GLY A 36 -6.74 -42.26 -20.34
C GLY A 36 -5.98 -43.17 -19.38
N THR A 37 -6.59 -44.32 -19.10
CA THR A 37 -6.02 -45.36 -18.25
C THR A 37 -6.12 -46.70 -18.96
N GLY A 38 -5.05 -47.48 -18.92
CA GLY A 38 -5.02 -48.87 -19.38
C GLY A 38 -4.55 -49.79 -18.25
N THR A 39 -5.10 -51.01 -18.20
CA THR A 39 -4.65 -52.06 -17.28
C THR A 39 -3.67 -53.00 -17.97
N ILE A 40 -2.57 -53.30 -17.28
CA ILE A 40 -1.60 -54.32 -17.65
C ILE A 40 -1.55 -55.41 -16.56
N PRO A 41 -1.08 -56.62 -16.85
CA PRO A 41 -0.92 -57.64 -15.81
C PRO A 41 -0.01 -57.13 -14.69
N GLY A 42 -0.56 -57.04 -13.47
CA GLY A 42 0.16 -56.52 -12.30
C GLY A 42 0.02 -55.02 -12.02
N GLY A 43 -0.78 -54.26 -12.79
CA GLY A 43 -1.06 -52.86 -12.45
C GLY A 43 -1.85 -52.07 -13.50
N SER A 44 -2.01 -50.78 -13.27
CA SER A 44 -2.57 -49.87 -14.27
C SER A 44 -1.55 -48.80 -14.65
N VAL A 45 -1.63 -48.35 -15.89
CA VAL A 45 -0.87 -47.22 -16.41
C VAL A 45 -1.87 -46.13 -16.79
N SER A 46 -1.72 -44.97 -16.18
CA SER A 46 -2.43 -43.74 -16.55
C SER A 46 -1.50 -42.83 -17.35
N TRP A 47 -2.02 -42.18 -18.38
CA TRP A 47 -1.24 -41.20 -19.15
C TRP A 47 -2.07 -39.99 -19.58
N SER A 48 -1.35 -38.90 -19.86
CA SER A 48 -1.85 -37.68 -20.48
C SER A 48 -0.93 -37.26 -21.62
N VAL A 49 -1.48 -36.69 -22.69
CA VAL A 49 -0.71 -36.08 -23.79
C VAL A 49 -1.29 -34.70 -24.08
N GLY A 50 -0.42 -33.68 -24.12
CA GLY A 50 -0.79 -32.26 -24.21
C GLY A 50 -0.74 -31.53 -22.86
N GLU A 51 -0.87 -30.20 -22.90
CA GLU A 51 -0.90 -29.32 -21.72
C GLU A 51 -1.78 -29.93 -20.61
N PRO A 52 -1.34 -29.93 -19.34
CA PRO A 52 -2.13 -30.50 -18.25
C PRO A 52 -3.54 -29.90 -18.25
N VAL A 53 -4.55 -30.70 -17.95
CA VAL A 53 -5.91 -30.21 -17.70
C VAL A 53 -5.82 -29.13 -16.61
N ILE A 54 -5.96 -27.86 -17.00
CA ILE A 54 -5.99 -26.73 -16.08
C ILE A 54 -7.40 -26.62 -15.52
N GLY A 55 -7.61 -27.29 -14.39
CA GLY A 55 -8.81 -27.13 -13.58
C GLY A 55 -8.48 -26.42 -12.28
N SER A 56 -9.37 -25.55 -11.82
CA SER A 56 -9.39 -25.08 -10.43
C SER A 56 -10.57 -25.72 -9.71
N GLY A 57 -10.32 -26.21 -8.50
CA GLY A 57 -11.34 -26.73 -7.59
C GLY A 57 -11.23 -26.06 -6.22
N THR A 58 -12.36 -25.84 -5.57
CA THR A 58 -12.39 -25.26 -4.22
C THR A 58 -12.39 -26.36 -3.17
N VAL A 59 -11.47 -26.29 -2.21
CA VAL A 59 -11.45 -27.11 -0.99
C VAL A 59 -11.55 -26.22 0.24
N PRO A 60 -12.00 -26.72 1.40
CA PRO A 60 -11.89 -25.97 2.64
C PRO A 60 -10.43 -25.55 2.88
N GLY A 61 -10.18 -24.24 2.96
CA GLY A 61 -8.84 -23.69 3.16
C GLY A 61 -8.06 -23.32 1.90
N GLY A 62 -8.62 -23.45 0.69
CA GLY A 62 -7.96 -22.90 -0.51
C GLY A 62 -8.50 -23.36 -1.85
N LEU A 63 -7.79 -22.95 -2.90
CA LEU A 63 -7.99 -23.43 -4.26
C LEU A 63 -6.90 -24.43 -4.59
N VAL A 64 -7.28 -25.56 -5.17
CA VAL A 64 -6.33 -26.52 -5.76
C VAL A 64 -6.31 -26.28 -7.27
N THR A 65 -5.12 -26.09 -7.83
CA THR A 65 -4.93 -25.91 -9.28
C THR A 65 -3.97 -26.97 -9.80
N GLN A 66 -4.36 -27.70 -10.83
CA GLN A 66 -3.45 -28.60 -11.56
C GLN A 66 -2.73 -27.77 -12.65
N GLY A 67 -1.42 -27.56 -12.53
CA GLY A 67 -0.63 -26.78 -13.51
C GLY A 67 0.62 -26.11 -12.92
N TYR A 68 1.36 -25.37 -13.74
CA TYR A 68 2.43 -24.47 -13.27
C TYR A 68 1.75 -23.38 -12.42
N GLN A 69 1.79 -23.51 -11.10
CA GLN A 69 1.30 -22.48 -10.20
C GLN A 69 2.16 -21.24 -10.43
N GLN A 70 1.62 -20.23 -11.11
CA GLN A 70 2.00 -18.88 -10.73
C GLN A 70 1.43 -18.70 -9.32
N PRO A 71 2.25 -18.50 -8.29
CA PRO A 71 1.71 -18.12 -6.99
C PRO A 71 0.98 -16.80 -7.23
N THR A 72 -0.34 -16.85 -7.34
CA THR A 72 -1.17 -15.66 -7.23
C THR A 72 -0.93 -15.17 -5.83
N THR A 73 0.04 -14.26 -5.69
CA THR A 73 0.37 -13.69 -4.39
C THR A 73 -0.89 -12.99 -3.94
N LEU A 74 -1.51 -13.52 -2.88
CA LEU A 74 -2.70 -12.92 -2.30
C LEU A 74 -2.30 -11.53 -1.83
N LYS A 75 -2.69 -10.51 -2.58
CA LYS A 75 -2.39 -9.13 -2.21
C LYS A 75 -3.43 -8.66 -1.21
N LEU A 76 -2.98 -8.24 -0.04
CA LEU A 76 -3.85 -7.53 0.91
C LEU A 76 -4.20 -6.18 0.30
N ARG A 77 -5.47 -5.78 0.32
CA ARG A 77 -5.89 -4.48 -0.22
C ARG A 77 -6.35 -3.55 0.89
N LEU A 78 -5.96 -2.29 0.78
CA LEU A 78 -6.26 -1.25 1.75
C LEU A 78 -6.74 0.02 1.03
N HIS A 79 -7.98 0.42 1.31
CA HIS A 79 -8.45 1.79 1.09
C HIS A 79 -8.06 2.60 2.31
N LEU A 80 -7.19 3.58 2.09
CA LEU A 80 -6.65 4.40 3.16
C LEU A 80 -6.95 5.86 2.84
N ALA A 81 -7.41 6.61 3.83
CA ALA A 81 -7.51 8.06 3.73
C ALA A 81 -6.64 8.74 4.80
N ALA A 82 -5.97 9.82 4.43
CA ALA A 82 -5.16 10.64 5.32
C ALA A 82 -5.16 12.11 4.87
N ALA A 83 -5.02 13.06 5.80
CA ALA A 83 -4.91 14.48 5.49
C ALA A 83 -3.61 15.05 6.05
N LEU A 84 -3.02 16.03 5.36
CA LEU A 84 -1.82 16.73 5.81
C LEU A 84 -2.19 18.14 6.28
N GLN A 85 -1.80 18.52 7.50
CA GLN A 85 -2.20 19.81 8.08
C GLN A 85 -1.85 21.01 7.19
N GLY A 86 -0.67 20.99 6.57
CA GLY A 86 -0.17 22.11 5.76
C GLY A 86 -1.06 22.41 4.54
N PRO A 87 -1.25 21.44 3.63
CA PRO A 87 -2.03 21.68 2.42
C PRO A 87 -3.55 21.59 2.62
N TYR A 88 -4.08 21.04 3.72
CA TYR A 88 -5.52 20.86 3.91
C TYR A 88 -6.28 22.19 4.06
N ASN A 89 -7.30 22.38 3.22
CA ASN A 89 -8.21 23.53 3.27
C ASN A 89 -9.57 23.10 3.85
N SER A 90 -9.87 23.57 5.06
CA SER A 90 -11.10 23.25 5.81
C SER A 90 -12.37 23.90 5.25
N THR A 91 -12.26 24.80 4.28
CA THR A 91 -13.41 25.39 3.58
C THR A 91 -13.82 24.55 2.38
N THR A 92 -12.87 23.91 1.69
CA THR A 92 -13.16 23.10 0.49
C THR A 92 -13.13 21.59 0.77
N GLY A 93 -12.56 21.17 1.90
CA GLY A 93 -12.35 19.76 2.23
C GLY A 93 -11.22 19.10 1.42
N LEU A 94 -10.41 19.89 0.71
CA LEU A 94 -9.36 19.40 -0.19
C LEU A 94 -7.98 19.92 0.24
N MET A 95 -6.94 19.15 -0.05
CA MET A 95 -5.55 19.56 0.07
C MET A 95 -5.08 20.37 -1.14
N SER A 96 -4.09 21.24 -0.97
CA SER A 96 -3.41 21.93 -2.07
C SER A 96 -2.46 20.97 -2.82
N ASP A 97 -2.55 20.94 -4.16
CA ASP A 97 -1.67 20.20 -5.06
C ASP A 97 -0.54 21.09 -5.65
N ALA A 98 -0.11 22.13 -4.93
CA ALA A 98 0.90 23.08 -5.41
C ALA A 98 2.23 22.42 -5.83
N LEU A 99 2.61 21.30 -5.19
CA LEU A 99 3.82 20.56 -5.57
C LEU A 99 3.67 19.91 -6.95
N ARG A 100 2.49 19.36 -7.25
CA ARG A 100 2.16 18.76 -8.53
C ARG A 100 2.12 19.82 -9.63
N SER A 101 1.44 20.94 -9.39
CA SER A 101 1.36 22.03 -10.37
C SER A 101 2.73 22.67 -10.66
N ALA A 102 3.63 22.68 -9.67
CA ALA A 102 5.02 23.08 -9.82
C ALA A 102 5.95 21.98 -10.38
N SER A 103 5.43 20.79 -10.69
CA SER A 103 6.21 19.63 -11.17
C SER A 103 7.35 19.21 -10.23
N LEU A 104 7.13 19.32 -8.92
CA LEU A 104 8.10 19.00 -7.86
C LEU A 104 7.89 17.61 -7.24
N ILE A 105 6.86 16.87 -7.67
CA ILE A 105 6.63 15.49 -7.23
C ILE A 105 7.50 14.56 -8.10
N PRO A 106 8.45 13.81 -7.51
CA PRO A 106 9.28 12.89 -8.27
C PRO A 106 8.48 11.69 -8.78
N LEU A 107 8.89 11.14 -9.93
CA LEU A 107 8.27 9.92 -10.47
C LEU A 107 8.66 8.67 -9.67
N ALA A 108 9.86 8.64 -9.09
CA ALA A 108 10.27 7.60 -8.15
C ALA A 108 9.92 8.03 -6.72
N GLU A 109 9.56 7.06 -5.87
CA GLU A 109 9.32 7.33 -4.47
C GLU A 109 10.59 7.93 -3.79
N PRO A 110 10.42 8.95 -2.92
CA PRO A 110 11.55 9.68 -2.35
C PRO A 110 12.13 9.04 -1.08
N TYR A 111 11.52 8.00 -0.52
CA TYR A 111 11.88 7.40 0.77
C TYR A 111 13.16 6.58 0.69
N THR A 112 13.38 5.84 -0.41
CA THR A 112 14.68 5.17 -0.63
C THR A 112 15.82 6.18 -0.70
N ALA A 113 15.61 7.29 -1.42
CA ALA A 113 16.64 8.32 -1.61
C ALA A 113 17.04 9.04 -0.30
N ILE A 114 16.12 9.14 0.67
CA ILE A 114 16.38 9.73 1.99
C ILE A 114 16.81 8.70 3.05
N GLY A 115 17.07 7.45 2.63
CA GLY A 115 17.66 6.40 3.47
C GLY A 115 16.65 5.59 4.30
N TYR A 116 15.36 5.62 3.97
CA TYR A 116 14.40 4.70 4.58
C TYR A 116 14.66 3.27 4.11
N VAL A 117 14.72 2.32 5.05
CA VAL A 117 14.92 0.90 4.75
C VAL A 117 13.57 0.20 4.64
N HIS A 118 13.19 -0.16 3.42
CA HIS A 118 11.93 -0.84 3.15
C HIS A 118 11.94 -2.31 3.59
N VAL A 119 10.77 -2.81 3.98
CA VAL A 119 10.50 -4.23 4.21
C VAL A 119 9.46 -4.68 3.18
N GLY A 120 9.80 -5.63 2.32
CA GLY A 120 8.89 -6.25 1.33
C GLY A 120 8.45 -5.37 0.14
N GLY A 121 8.58 -4.04 0.23
CA GLY A 121 8.33 -3.08 -0.86
C GLY A 121 9.55 -2.20 -1.19
N GLY A 122 9.30 -0.97 -1.62
CA GLY A 122 10.34 0.00 -2.01
C GLY A 122 10.58 0.06 -3.52
N GLY A 123 11.11 1.18 -3.98
CA GLY A 123 11.37 1.41 -5.42
C GLY A 123 10.11 1.64 -6.25
N GLU A 124 8.97 1.94 -5.61
CA GLU A 124 7.75 2.28 -6.31
C GLU A 124 7.94 3.53 -7.19
N ALA A 125 7.38 3.49 -8.40
CA ALA A 125 7.41 4.59 -9.33
C ALA A 125 6.01 4.83 -9.92
N THR A 126 5.66 6.09 -10.11
CA THR A 126 4.48 6.54 -10.85
C THR A 126 4.88 7.09 -12.23
N THR A 127 3.89 7.58 -12.97
CA THR A 127 4.07 8.06 -14.34
C THR A 127 3.60 9.50 -14.48
N ALA A 128 4.12 10.22 -15.49
CA ALA A 128 3.71 11.60 -15.76
C ALA A 128 2.19 11.75 -16.01
N PRO A 129 1.49 10.83 -16.71
CA PRO A 129 0.04 10.88 -16.84
C PRO A 129 -0.72 10.87 -15.50
N VAL A 130 -0.25 10.11 -14.51
CA VAL A 130 -0.86 10.09 -13.17
C VAL A 130 -0.71 11.45 -12.49
N LEU A 131 0.45 12.08 -12.60
CA LEU A 131 0.70 13.43 -12.04
C LEU A 131 0.00 14.57 -12.84
N ALA A 132 -0.49 14.27 -14.04
CA ALA A 132 -1.25 15.22 -14.85
C ALA A 132 -2.73 15.32 -14.42
N ILE A 133 -3.23 14.37 -13.64
CA ILE A 133 -4.61 14.37 -13.11
C ILE A 133 -4.83 15.62 -12.24
N THR A 134 -6.00 16.24 -12.40
CA THR A 134 -6.45 17.44 -11.66
C THR A 134 -7.79 17.15 -10.97
N GLY A 135 -8.29 18.07 -10.14
CA GLY A 135 -9.52 17.84 -9.36
C GLY A 135 -9.24 17.13 -8.02
N GLY A 136 -10.24 16.42 -7.47
CA GLY A 136 -10.11 15.68 -6.19
C GLY A 136 -8.98 14.64 -6.22
N ASP A 137 -8.84 13.96 -7.36
CA ASP A 137 -7.89 12.88 -7.57
C ASP A 137 -6.45 13.35 -7.85
N ALA A 138 -6.20 14.66 -7.85
CA ALA A 138 -4.87 15.19 -8.14
C ALA A 138 -3.89 14.78 -7.03
N VAL A 139 -2.69 14.33 -7.40
CA VAL A 139 -1.69 13.90 -6.43
C VAL A 139 -1.12 15.11 -5.66
N VAL A 140 -1.04 15.00 -4.34
CA VAL A 140 -0.49 15.99 -3.41
C VAL A 140 0.99 15.74 -3.15
N ASP A 141 1.35 14.52 -2.72
CA ASP A 141 2.73 14.05 -2.51
C ASP A 141 2.74 12.52 -2.33
N TRP A 142 3.94 11.94 -2.18
CA TRP A 142 4.16 10.57 -1.75
C TRP A 142 3.94 10.39 -0.25
N VAL A 143 3.35 9.25 0.11
CA VAL A 143 3.28 8.75 1.50
C VAL A 143 3.87 7.35 1.58
N LEU A 144 4.37 7.00 2.77
CA LEU A 144 4.84 5.67 3.10
C LEU A 144 3.82 5.00 4.01
N VAL A 145 3.28 3.86 3.57
CA VAL A 145 2.32 3.06 4.33
C VAL A 145 3.03 1.81 4.85
N GLU A 146 2.90 1.56 6.14
CA GLU A 146 3.51 0.42 6.83
C GLU A 146 2.43 -0.47 7.45
N LEU A 147 2.55 -1.77 7.25
CA LEU A 147 1.89 -2.78 8.06
C LEU A 147 2.82 -3.14 9.22
N ARG A 148 2.34 -3.00 10.45
CA ARG A 148 3.13 -3.27 11.66
C ARG A 148 2.48 -4.38 12.48
N SER A 149 3.31 -5.16 13.16
CA SER A 149 2.87 -6.29 13.97
C SER A 149 1.97 -5.84 15.13
N THR A 150 0.85 -6.52 15.33
CA THR A 150 -0.06 -6.26 16.46
C THR A 150 0.51 -6.75 17.80
N ALA A 151 1.41 -7.74 17.78
CA ALA A 151 2.11 -8.21 18.97
C ALA A 151 3.30 -7.32 19.35
N THR A 152 3.96 -6.73 18.35
CA THR A 152 5.11 -5.84 18.56
C THR A 152 5.00 -4.64 17.61
N PRO A 153 4.29 -3.57 18.00
CA PRO A 153 4.00 -2.43 17.11
C PRO A 153 5.24 -1.72 16.56
N ALA A 154 6.42 -1.91 17.16
CA ALA A 154 7.67 -1.40 16.64
C ALA A 154 8.20 -2.17 15.41
N THR A 155 7.71 -3.37 15.13
CA THR A 155 8.16 -4.20 14.00
C THR A 155 7.31 -3.91 12.75
N VAL A 156 7.97 -3.47 11.67
CA VAL A 156 7.36 -3.35 10.34
C VAL A 156 7.35 -4.73 9.69
N VAL A 157 6.18 -5.17 9.27
CA VAL A 157 5.96 -6.43 8.52
C VAL A 157 6.13 -6.19 7.03
N GLU A 158 5.55 -5.10 6.52
CA GLU A 158 5.72 -4.66 5.14
C GLU A 158 5.58 -3.15 5.06
N SER A 159 6.26 -2.52 4.11
CA SER A 159 6.18 -1.10 3.82
C SER A 159 6.06 -0.86 2.32
N ARG A 160 5.16 0.04 1.91
CA ARG A 160 4.95 0.41 0.51
C ARG A 160 4.74 1.91 0.37
N CYS A 161 5.36 2.49 -0.65
CA CYS A 161 5.08 3.87 -1.04
C CYS A 161 3.80 3.96 -1.88
N ALA A 162 3.02 5.00 -1.61
CA ALA A 162 1.73 5.26 -2.23
C ALA A 162 1.58 6.77 -2.50
N LEU A 163 0.58 7.12 -3.29
CA LEU A 163 0.28 8.50 -3.68
C LEU A 163 -0.88 9.01 -2.83
N LEU A 164 -0.74 10.20 -2.26
CA LEU A 164 -1.82 10.90 -1.57
C LEU A 164 -2.51 11.85 -2.53
N GLN A 165 -3.84 11.80 -2.61
CA GLN A 165 -4.68 12.66 -3.46
C GLN A 165 -5.27 13.84 -2.69
N ARG A 166 -5.87 14.82 -3.37
CA ARG A 166 -6.33 16.08 -2.74
C ARG A 166 -7.50 15.86 -1.79
N ASP A 167 -8.39 14.93 -2.08
CA ASP A 167 -9.51 14.57 -1.20
C ASP A 167 -9.10 13.75 0.03
N GLY A 168 -7.86 13.25 0.05
CA GLY A 168 -7.30 12.49 1.17
C GLY A 168 -7.11 11.01 0.87
N ASP A 169 -7.54 10.52 -0.29
CA ASP A 169 -7.36 9.13 -0.66
C ASP A 169 -5.87 8.80 -0.86
N VAL A 170 -5.47 7.64 -0.36
CA VAL A 170 -4.14 7.07 -0.55
C VAL A 170 -4.26 5.88 -1.50
N VAL A 171 -3.68 6.06 -2.68
CA VAL A 171 -3.79 5.12 -3.81
C VAL A 171 -2.43 4.57 -4.22
N ALA A 172 -2.46 3.46 -4.94
CA ALA A 172 -1.27 2.88 -5.55
C ALA A 172 -0.67 3.80 -6.64
N THR A 173 0.44 3.38 -7.23
CA THR A 173 1.19 4.20 -8.19
C THR A 173 0.47 4.46 -9.52
N ASP A 174 -0.63 3.77 -9.78
CA ASP A 174 -1.53 4.00 -10.91
C ASP A 174 -2.52 5.15 -10.68
N GLY A 175 -2.58 5.71 -9.46
CA GLY A 175 -3.46 6.83 -9.11
C GLY A 175 -4.91 6.44 -8.86
N ILE A 176 -5.27 5.15 -8.84
CA ILE A 176 -6.66 4.69 -8.74
C ILE A 176 -6.80 3.49 -7.81
N SER A 177 -5.90 2.53 -7.89
CA SER A 177 -6.03 1.27 -7.16
C SER A 177 -5.81 1.45 -5.66
N PRO A 178 -6.47 0.63 -4.81
CA PRO A 178 -6.14 0.56 -3.39
C PRO A 178 -4.69 0.13 -3.19
N VAL A 179 -4.08 0.54 -2.07
CA VAL A 179 -2.72 0.10 -1.74
C VAL A 179 -2.73 -1.40 -1.50
N ALA A 180 -1.86 -2.11 -2.21
CA ALA A 180 -1.74 -3.55 -2.15
C ALA A 180 -0.50 -3.96 -1.35
N PHE A 181 -0.53 -5.05 -0.57
CA PHE A 181 0.62 -5.57 0.17
C PHE A 181 0.83 -7.06 -0.10
N ASN A 182 2.08 -7.50 -0.11
CA ASN A 182 2.52 -8.88 -0.27
C ASN A 182 2.78 -9.56 1.10
N ALA A 183 1.81 -9.46 2.01
CA ALA A 183 1.85 -10.02 3.36
C ALA A 183 0.72 -11.05 3.58
N PRO A 184 0.87 -12.01 4.51
CA PRO A 184 -0.20 -12.95 4.83
C PRO A 184 -1.42 -12.23 5.44
N ALA A 185 -2.62 -12.76 5.19
CA ALA A 185 -3.84 -12.21 5.77
C ALA A 185 -3.80 -12.31 7.31
N ALA A 186 -3.91 -11.18 8.00
CA ALA A 186 -3.86 -11.07 9.45
C ALA A 186 -4.35 -9.69 9.91
N ASN A 187 -4.33 -9.46 11.23
CA ASN A 187 -4.55 -8.15 11.81
C ASN A 187 -3.24 -7.38 11.90
N TYR A 188 -3.22 -6.15 11.35
CA TYR A 188 -2.06 -5.27 11.33
C TYR A 188 -2.38 -3.91 11.93
N HIS A 189 -1.42 -3.29 12.62
CA HIS A 189 -1.48 -1.84 12.77
C HIS A 189 -1.10 -1.21 11.44
N VAL A 190 -1.93 -0.29 10.95
CA VAL A 190 -1.68 0.45 9.72
C VAL A 190 -1.09 1.80 10.10
N ALA A 191 0.13 2.08 9.65
CA ALA A 191 0.79 3.36 9.87
C ALA A 191 1.00 4.11 8.56
N VAL A 192 0.84 5.43 8.60
CA VAL A 192 1.09 6.33 7.48
C VAL A 192 2.15 7.33 7.90
N ARG A 193 3.19 7.48 7.08
CA ARG A 193 4.32 8.37 7.30
C ARG A 193 4.51 9.28 6.10
N HIS A 194 4.78 10.55 6.38
CA HIS A 194 5.08 11.54 5.36
C HIS A 194 6.45 12.16 5.66
N ARG A 195 7.18 12.62 4.63
CA ARG A 195 8.53 13.19 4.79
C ARG A 195 8.61 14.42 5.70
N ASN A 196 7.53 15.20 5.71
CA ASN A 196 7.43 16.48 6.43
C ASN A 196 6.31 16.51 7.48
N HIS A 197 5.63 15.39 7.75
CA HIS A 197 4.55 15.32 8.72
C HIS A 197 4.73 14.14 9.67
N LEU A 198 4.36 14.33 10.94
CA LEU A 198 4.37 13.27 11.94
C LEU A 198 3.37 12.19 11.53
N GLY A 199 3.87 10.96 11.36
CA GLY A 199 3.03 9.83 10.98
C GLY A 199 2.03 9.45 12.08
N ALA A 200 0.94 8.82 11.67
CA ALA A 200 -0.08 8.26 12.56
C ALA A 200 -0.25 6.76 12.30
N MET A 201 -0.68 6.03 13.34
CA MET A 201 -0.89 4.59 13.29
C MET A 201 -2.20 4.23 13.97
N THR A 202 -2.92 3.24 13.45
CA THR A 202 -4.15 2.73 14.09
C THR A 202 -3.85 2.16 15.48
N LEU A 203 -4.74 2.40 16.44
CA LEU A 203 -4.58 1.84 17.79
C LEU A 203 -4.89 0.35 17.81
N THR A 204 -5.94 -0.06 17.10
CA THR A 204 -6.35 -1.46 16.98
C THR A 204 -5.81 -2.08 15.70
N GLY A 205 -5.66 -3.41 15.72
CA GLY A 205 -5.31 -4.17 14.53
C GLY A 205 -6.46 -4.17 13.52
N VAL A 206 -6.16 -3.84 12.28
CA VAL A 206 -7.08 -3.84 11.15
C VAL A 206 -6.99 -5.21 10.45
N PRO A 207 -8.10 -5.94 10.27
CA PRO A 207 -8.10 -7.20 9.54
C PRO A 207 -7.87 -6.95 8.05
N LEU A 208 -6.74 -7.40 7.52
CA LEU A 208 -6.40 -7.29 6.11
C LEU A 208 -6.41 -8.65 5.43
N ASN A 209 -7.05 -8.72 4.27
CA ASN A 209 -7.10 -9.88 3.39
C ASN A 209 -7.27 -9.39 1.93
N SER A 210 -7.64 -10.27 1.00
CA SER A 210 -7.86 -9.90 -0.41
C SER A 210 -9.03 -8.95 -0.64
N THR A 211 -9.98 -8.90 0.29
CA THR A 211 -11.06 -7.92 0.29
C THR A 211 -10.50 -6.60 0.84
N PRO A 212 -10.66 -5.48 0.11
CA PRO A 212 -10.18 -4.19 0.56
C PRO A 212 -10.78 -3.79 1.91
N ALA A 213 -9.91 -3.57 2.90
CA ALA A 213 -10.32 -2.96 4.17
C ALA A 213 -10.27 -1.43 4.05
N VAL A 214 -11.12 -0.73 4.81
CA VAL A 214 -11.14 0.74 4.84
C VAL A 214 -10.53 1.22 6.14
N VAL A 215 -9.57 2.13 6.05
CA VAL A 215 -8.97 2.85 7.17
C VAL A 215 -8.97 4.32 6.85
N ASP A 216 -9.71 5.11 7.63
CA ASP A 216 -9.77 6.55 7.42
C ASP A 216 -9.11 7.29 8.61
N LEU A 217 -7.89 7.78 8.39
CA LEU A 217 -7.16 8.56 9.38
C LEU A 217 -7.59 10.04 9.40
N THR A 218 -8.56 10.46 8.60
CA THR A 218 -9.16 11.80 8.68
C THR A 218 -10.32 11.85 9.69
N LEU A 219 -10.91 10.71 10.05
CA LEU A 219 -11.99 10.65 11.02
C LEU A 219 -11.50 10.66 12.47
N ALA A 220 -12.17 11.44 13.32
CA ALA A 220 -11.93 11.47 14.75
C ALA A 220 -12.25 10.14 15.45
N THR A 221 -13.17 9.35 14.88
CA THR A 221 -13.59 8.04 15.40
C THR A 221 -12.54 6.95 15.21
N THR A 222 -11.64 7.10 14.23
CA THR A 222 -10.54 6.16 14.03
C THR A 222 -9.56 6.28 15.18
N THR A 223 -9.48 5.27 16.03
CA THR A 223 -8.56 5.29 17.18
C THR A 223 -7.13 5.16 16.70
N THR A 224 -6.22 5.96 17.28
CA THR A 224 -4.82 6.02 16.87
C THR A 224 -3.89 5.81 18.05
N TYR A 225 -2.71 5.30 17.76
CA TYR A 225 -1.70 5.03 18.78
C TYR A 225 -1.13 6.34 19.33
N GLY A 226 -1.17 6.49 20.66
CA GLY A 226 -0.72 7.71 21.35
C GLY A 226 -1.81 8.77 21.55
N THR A 227 -1.50 9.78 22.36
CA THR A 227 -2.40 10.92 22.63
C THR A 227 -2.13 12.04 21.62
N ASN A 228 -3.17 12.59 20.99
CA ASN A 228 -3.05 13.63 19.96
C ASN A 228 -2.18 13.24 18.74
N ALA A 229 -2.25 11.97 18.32
CA ALA A 229 -1.50 11.47 17.17
C ALA A 229 -1.78 12.22 15.86
N ARG A 230 -2.92 12.92 15.80
CA ARG A 230 -3.35 13.77 14.67
C ARG A 230 -3.82 15.11 15.20
N LYS A 231 -3.78 16.12 14.33
CA LYS A 231 -4.27 17.46 14.60
C LYS A 231 -5.73 17.60 14.18
N PRO A 232 -6.64 17.99 15.08
CA PRO A 232 -7.98 18.37 14.68
C PRO A 232 -7.95 19.69 13.89
N ILE A 233 -8.58 19.69 12.73
CA ILE A 233 -8.85 20.87 11.92
C ILE A 233 -10.35 21.13 11.96
N THR A 234 -10.72 22.33 12.40
CA THR A 234 -12.11 22.81 12.45
C THR A 234 -12.45 23.60 11.19
N GLY A 235 -13.68 23.50 10.70
CA GLY A 235 -14.17 24.29 9.57
C GLY A 235 -15.44 23.67 8.99
N THR A 236 -15.81 24.10 7.77
CA THR A 236 -16.94 23.55 7.02
C THR A 236 -16.76 22.05 6.76
N PHE A 237 -15.51 21.64 6.50
CA PHE A 237 -15.09 20.25 6.38
C PHE A 237 -14.05 19.96 7.47
N PRO A 238 -14.49 19.47 8.64
CA PRO A 238 -13.58 19.12 9.73
C PRO A 238 -12.85 17.81 9.42
N ALA A 239 -11.57 17.72 9.80
CA ALA A 239 -10.76 16.52 9.60
C ALA A 239 -9.67 16.39 10.68
N GLN A 240 -9.15 15.17 10.84
CA GLN A 240 -7.92 14.88 11.57
C GLN A 240 -6.76 14.81 10.57
N ALA A 241 -5.75 15.67 10.73
CA ALA A 241 -4.61 15.73 9.82
C ALA A 241 -3.31 15.33 10.52
N LEU A 242 -2.35 14.83 9.76
CA LEU A 242 -0.98 14.61 10.24
C LEU A 242 -0.34 15.96 10.58
N TRP A 243 0.35 16.03 11.72
CA TRP A 243 1.00 17.26 12.19
C TRP A 243 2.16 17.63 11.27
N ALA A 244 2.26 18.89 10.85
CA ALA A 244 3.41 19.35 10.07
C ALA A 244 4.67 19.49 10.95
N GLY A 245 5.85 19.24 10.37
CA GLY A 245 7.13 19.58 10.99
C GLY A 245 7.95 18.41 11.55
N ASP A 246 7.67 17.16 11.18
CA ASP A 246 8.60 16.03 11.40
C ASP A 246 9.42 15.80 10.14
N VAL A 247 10.48 16.60 9.95
CA VAL A 247 11.26 16.70 8.70
C VAL A 247 12.40 15.68 8.61
N ASN A 248 12.71 14.99 9.72
CA ASN A 248 13.83 14.04 9.83
C ASN A 248 13.40 12.70 10.46
N PHE A 249 12.10 12.43 10.52
CA PHE A 249 11.51 11.21 11.08
C PHE A 249 11.91 10.90 12.53
N ASN A 250 12.39 11.90 13.28
CA ASN A 250 12.83 11.71 14.65
C ASN A 250 11.67 11.72 15.66
N LYS A 251 10.41 11.78 15.17
CA LYS A 251 9.19 11.85 15.98
C LYS A 251 9.11 13.12 16.83
N GLN A 252 9.83 14.18 16.45
CA GLN A 252 9.78 15.50 17.09
C GLN A 252 9.29 16.55 16.10
N LEU A 253 8.37 17.42 16.55
CA LEU A 253 7.93 18.57 15.78
C LEU A 253 9.00 19.66 15.81
N GLN A 254 9.64 19.93 14.69
CA GLN A 254 10.55 21.05 14.51
C GLN A 254 9.82 22.19 13.79
N VAL A 255 9.41 23.21 14.57
CA VAL A 255 8.94 24.48 14.01
C VAL A 255 10.12 25.43 13.92
N CYS A 256 10.60 25.74 12.71
CA CYS A 256 11.47 26.90 12.54
C CYS A 256 10.61 28.18 12.57
N ARG A 257 10.47 28.79 13.76
CA ARG A 257 10.02 30.19 13.80
C ARG A 257 11.11 31.06 13.17
N ARG A 258 10.74 31.90 12.21
CA ARG A 258 11.64 32.83 11.52
C ARG A 258 12.42 33.66 12.55
N GLY A 259 13.74 33.48 12.61
CA GLY A 259 14.66 34.41 13.28
C GLY A 259 15.33 33.99 14.59
N GLN A 260 15.15 32.78 15.14
CA GLN A 260 15.91 32.34 16.33
C GLN A 260 16.44 30.91 16.20
N ARG A 261 17.65 30.68 16.75
CA ARG A 261 18.40 29.41 16.68
C ARG A 261 17.50 28.22 17.06
N PRO A 262 17.65 27.05 16.39
CA PRO A 262 16.83 25.88 16.65
C PRO A 262 16.96 25.47 18.11
N ARG A 263 15.86 25.63 18.87
CA ARG A 263 15.72 25.01 20.18
C ARG A 263 15.04 23.67 19.96
N SER A 264 15.82 22.60 20.05
CA SER A 264 15.27 21.26 20.21
C SER A 264 14.44 21.25 21.49
N HIS A 265 13.12 21.18 21.38
CA HIS A 265 12.30 20.74 22.50
C HIS A 265 12.41 19.22 22.56
N SER A 266 13.50 18.76 23.18
CA SER A 266 13.63 17.38 23.60
C SER A 266 12.53 17.10 24.63
N TYR A 267 11.65 16.14 24.36
CA TYR A 267 10.69 15.62 25.34
C TYR A 267 11.40 14.72 26.37
N ARG A 268 12.55 15.16 26.92
CA ARG A 268 13.25 14.47 28.03
C ARG A 268 13.19 15.21 29.36
N ASP A 269 12.72 16.46 29.42
CA ASP A 269 12.83 17.26 30.66
C ASP A 269 11.51 17.49 31.43
N ARG A 270 10.59 16.51 31.37
CA ARG A 270 9.53 16.33 32.38
C ARG A 270 9.38 14.88 32.85
N TRP A 271 10.48 14.13 32.85
CA TRP A 271 10.49 12.70 33.19
C TRP A 271 11.09 12.35 34.57
N HIS A 272 11.34 13.32 35.45
CA HIS A 272 11.85 13.05 36.82
C HIS A 272 11.06 13.71 37.97
N ARG A 273 9.80 14.13 37.77
CA ARG A 273 8.95 14.63 38.89
C ARG A 273 7.54 14.06 38.89
N ALA A 274 7.43 12.73 38.82
CA ALA A 274 6.18 12.02 39.07
C ALA A 274 6.37 10.65 39.75
N TYR A 275 7.52 10.39 40.41
CA TYR A 275 7.77 9.13 41.12
C TYR A 275 8.58 9.32 42.41
N GLN A 276 8.12 10.19 43.33
CA GLN A 276 8.62 10.25 44.73
C GLN A 276 7.54 10.64 45.78
N HIS A 277 6.26 10.37 45.52
CA HIS A 277 5.22 10.51 46.56
C HIS A 277 4.24 9.33 46.55
N VAL A 278 4.77 8.12 46.69
CA VAL A 278 4.03 7.01 47.31
C VAL A 278 5.01 6.36 48.26
N GLU A 279 5.10 6.91 49.46
CA GLU A 279 5.60 6.30 50.71
C GLU A 279 5.89 7.44 51.70
N ARG A 280 4.88 7.84 52.46
CA ARG A 280 5.10 8.37 53.81
C ARG A 280 4.10 7.73 54.78
N PRO A 281 4.54 7.35 55.99
CA PRO A 281 3.74 6.57 56.94
C PRO A 281 2.70 7.46 57.63
N ILE A 282 1.58 6.84 58.03
CA ILE A 282 0.53 7.42 58.86
C ILE A 282 1.15 7.92 60.20
N PRO A 283 0.99 9.19 60.59
CA PRO A 283 1.43 9.63 61.91
C PRO A 283 0.40 9.23 62.97
N GLN A 284 0.82 8.40 63.92
CA GLN A 284 0.14 8.26 65.20
C GLN A 284 0.30 9.56 66.00
N GLY A 285 -0.80 10.08 66.54
CA GLY A 285 -0.81 11.16 67.53
C GLY A 285 -1.83 10.84 68.61
N GLY A 286 -1.35 10.34 69.75
CA GLY A 286 -2.17 10.00 70.91
C GLY A 286 -2.38 11.17 71.88
N HIS A 287 -3.56 11.14 72.51
CA HIS A 287 -3.94 11.55 73.88
C HIS A 287 -3.49 12.90 74.46
N GLN A 288 -4.45 13.72 74.94
CA GLN A 288 -4.84 13.93 76.37
C GLN A 288 -6.15 14.76 76.42
N HIS A 289 -7.22 14.29 77.09
CA HIS A 289 -7.73 14.71 78.43
C HIS A 289 -8.30 16.16 78.41
N GLU A 290 -9.61 16.46 78.54
CA GLU A 290 -10.47 16.37 79.75
C GLU A 290 -11.99 16.50 79.43
N ARG A 291 -12.84 16.00 80.34
CA ARG A 291 -14.34 15.94 80.37
C ARG A 291 -14.96 17.28 80.89
N PRO A 292 -16.26 17.44 81.29
CA PRO A 292 -17.45 16.53 81.32
C PRO A 292 -18.85 17.14 80.99
N GLY A 293 -19.85 16.24 80.81
CA GLY A 293 -21.31 16.46 81.02
C GLY A 293 -22.05 17.34 80.00
N GLU A 294 -23.34 17.23 79.69
CA GLU A 294 -24.46 16.44 80.18
C GLU A 294 -25.69 16.71 79.26
N VAL A 295 -26.62 15.73 79.17
CA VAL A 295 -28.06 15.79 78.80
C VAL A 295 -28.55 16.15 77.37
N PHE A 296 -29.24 15.20 76.70
CA PHE A 296 -30.69 15.17 76.38
C PHE A 296 -30.98 14.29 75.14
N GLY A 297 -31.90 13.32 75.28
CA GLY A 297 -32.50 12.54 74.20
C GLY A 297 -32.44 11.04 74.42
#